data_AF-A0A9Q1RR27-F1
#
_entry.id   AF-A0A9Q1RR27-F1
#
_cell.length_a   1.000
_cell.length_b   1.000
_cell.length_c   1.000
_cell.angle_alpha   90.00
_cell.angle_beta   90.00
_cell.angle_gamma   90.00
#
_symmetry.space_group_name_H-M   'P 1'
#
loop_
_entity.id
_entity.type
_entity.pdbx_description
1 polymer ?
#
loop_
_entity_poly.entity_id
_entity_poly.type
_entity_poly.pdbx_seq_one_letter_code
_entity_poly.pdbx_strand_id
1 'polypeptide(L)'
;MNGRPILCTSLKNKGMGIQLSFQLLIAIITAVLVITVLSMSRGISEAPKLVEKHSLSSCNSYSGKWVFDNQSQPLYNGTNCSFMDDGMACQKYGRKNLDYLYWKWQPNDCDLPRFNATTMLEKLRSKRVVYVGDSLNRNQWVSMVCILELQIPNLLKYVHYNGSLVTFKAIEYNATIDFYWAPLLVESNCDDPSYHRVDERIVRVNSIEKHARIWKDADVLVFNSYLWWRLNLKVLWGSFESANAKYEYLGMMRTYELGLQTWADWLDTHVNRTKTRVFFVSMSPTHNRGEDWGKANGQNCYNETEPISNLEYWGSESDSEMMKLVEVAVQKLNEKSGLKVELLNITQLSEYRKEGHSSIYRKHWDPLTKEQLANPSSYADCIHWCLPGVPDVWNQFLYAHLLYL
;
A
#
# COMPACT_ATOMS: atom_id res chain seq x y z
N MET A 1 -87.07 -65.55 5.74
CA MET A 1 -86.61 -65.84 7.12
C MET A 1 -85.20 -66.41 6.99
N ASN A 2 -84.20 -65.55 7.16
CA ASN A 2 -82.78 -65.88 6.99
C ASN A 2 -82.12 -66.03 8.37
N GLY A 3 -81.28 -67.05 8.53
CA GLY A 3 -80.37 -67.16 9.65
C GLY A 3 -79.51 -68.42 9.59
N ARG A 4 -78.25 -68.27 9.18
CA ARG A 4 -77.13 -69.14 9.59
C ARG A 4 -75.83 -68.30 9.70
N PRO A 5 -74.89 -68.67 10.59
CA PRO A 5 -73.89 -67.77 11.15
C PRO A 5 -72.53 -67.85 10.43
N ILE A 6 -71.73 -66.78 10.54
CA ILE A 6 -70.32 -66.76 10.11
C ILE A 6 -69.41 -66.71 11.35
N LEU A 7 -68.38 -67.54 11.27
CA LEU A 7 -67.30 -67.85 12.21
C LEU A 7 -66.49 -66.62 12.66
N CYS A 8 -66.11 -66.61 13.93
CA CYS A 8 -65.05 -65.78 14.50
C CYS A 8 -63.69 -66.48 14.31
N THR A 9 -62.71 -65.81 13.70
CA THR A 9 -61.28 -66.16 13.85
C THR A 9 -60.44 -64.92 14.15
N SER A 10 -59.59 -65.10 15.15
CA SER A 10 -58.68 -64.14 15.78
C SER A 10 -57.51 -63.75 14.87
N LEU A 11 -57.16 -62.46 14.85
CA LEU A 11 -55.85 -61.96 14.38
C LEU A 11 -55.14 -61.24 15.53
N LYS A 12 -54.23 -61.96 16.19
CA LYS A 12 -53.20 -61.42 17.08
C LYS A 12 -51.99 -60.92 16.26
N ASN A 13 -51.38 -59.85 16.78
CA ASN A 13 -49.99 -59.41 16.58
C ASN A 13 -49.56 -58.83 15.21
N LYS A 14 -49.72 -57.51 15.07
CA LYS A 14 -48.92 -56.66 14.14
C LYS A 14 -48.34 -55.37 14.79
N GLY A 15 -48.30 -55.28 16.13
CA GLY A 15 -47.84 -54.06 16.83
C GLY A 15 -46.36 -54.02 17.22
N MET A 16 -45.67 -55.16 17.30
CA MET A 16 -44.37 -55.23 17.97
C MET A 16 -43.17 -54.92 17.06
N GLY A 17 -43.28 -55.10 15.74
CA GLY A 17 -42.18 -54.87 14.80
C GLY A 17 -41.89 -53.40 14.48
N ILE A 18 -42.90 -52.53 14.58
CA ILE A 18 -42.79 -51.11 14.21
C ILE A 18 -42.20 -50.28 15.37
N GLN A 19 -42.46 -50.65 16.62
CA GLN A 19 -41.85 -50.00 17.77
C GLN A 19 -40.35 -50.29 17.88
N LEU A 20 -39.93 -51.53 17.58
CA LEU A 20 -38.52 -51.92 17.59
C LEU A 20 -37.71 -51.22 16.50
N SER A 21 -38.25 -51.05 15.29
CA SER A 21 -37.56 -50.33 14.21
C SER A 21 -37.42 -48.83 14.48
N PHE A 22 -38.41 -48.21 15.12
CA PHE A 22 -38.36 -46.79 15.46
C PHE A 22 -37.34 -46.49 16.56
N GLN A 23 -37.25 -47.35 17.58
CA GLN A 23 -36.23 -47.19 18.63
C GLN A 23 -34.81 -47.42 18.11
N LEU A 24 -34.61 -48.35 17.17
CA LEU A 24 -33.31 -48.55 16.52
C LEU A 24 -32.90 -47.30 15.71
N LEU A 25 -33.84 -46.69 15.00
CA LEU A 25 -33.58 -45.49 14.19
C LEU A 25 -33.16 -44.29 15.07
N ILE A 26 -33.84 -44.09 16.19
CA ILE A 26 -33.50 -43.04 17.17
C ILE A 26 -32.12 -43.28 17.78
N ALA A 27 -31.78 -44.53 18.12
CA ALA A 27 -30.46 -44.90 18.64
C ALA A 27 -29.33 -44.63 17.64
N ILE A 28 -29.57 -44.90 16.35
CA ILE A 28 -28.60 -44.61 15.28
C ILE A 28 -28.42 -43.10 15.10
N ILE A 29 -29.51 -42.32 15.07
CA ILE A 29 -29.44 -40.86 14.89
C ILE A 29 -28.69 -40.22 16.07
N THR A 30 -28.98 -40.64 17.30
CA THR A 30 -28.30 -40.13 18.50
C THR A 30 -26.81 -40.51 18.51
N ALA A 31 -26.45 -41.73 18.13
CA ALA A 31 -25.06 -42.15 18.03
C ALA A 31 -24.29 -41.33 16.98
N VAL A 32 -24.88 -41.08 15.81
CA VAL A 32 -24.26 -40.25 14.76
C VAL A 32 -24.06 -38.81 15.25
N LEU A 33 -25.04 -38.24 15.96
CA LEU A 33 -24.97 -36.87 16.49
C LEU A 33 -23.88 -36.73 17.57
N VAL A 34 -23.73 -37.75 18.42
CA VAL A 34 -22.66 -37.77 19.42
C VAL A 34 -21.28 -37.90 18.75
N ILE A 35 -21.15 -38.74 17.71
CA ILE A 35 -19.89 -38.91 16.98
C ILE A 35 -19.51 -37.62 16.23
N THR A 36 -20.46 -36.92 15.61
CA THR A 36 -20.18 -35.64 14.95
C THR A 36 -19.78 -34.56 15.94
N VAL A 37 -20.43 -34.46 17.11
CA VAL A 37 -20.03 -33.52 18.17
C VAL A 37 -18.64 -33.86 18.74
N LEU A 38 -18.33 -35.15 18.92
CA LEU A 38 -17.00 -35.60 19.38
C LEU A 38 -15.91 -35.38 18.32
N SER A 39 -16.26 -35.49 17.03
CA SER A 39 -15.38 -35.16 15.91
C SER A 39 -15.10 -33.66 15.83
N MET A 40 -16.13 -32.83 15.96
CA MET A 40 -16.00 -31.37 15.95
C MET A 40 -15.23 -30.84 17.18
N SER A 41 -15.36 -31.48 18.35
CA SER A 41 -14.58 -31.13 19.55
C SER A 41 -13.12 -31.60 19.50
N ARG A 42 -12.81 -32.68 18.77
CA ARG A 42 -11.42 -33.12 18.49
C ARG A 42 -10.73 -32.29 17.40
N GLY A 43 -11.47 -31.50 16.62
CA GLY A 43 -10.94 -30.58 15.60
C GLY A 43 -10.55 -29.19 16.13
N ILE A 44 -10.64 -28.95 17.44
CA ILE A 44 -10.14 -27.71 18.07
C ILE A 44 -8.64 -27.88 18.31
N SER A 45 -7.89 -27.87 17.22
CA SER A 45 -6.45 -27.66 17.19
C SER A 45 -6.17 -26.25 17.73
N GLU A 46 -5.23 -26.16 18.67
CA GLU A 46 -4.54 -24.97 19.20
C GLU A 46 -5.21 -23.62 18.90
N ALA A 47 -5.77 -23.02 19.96
CA ALA A 47 -6.07 -21.59 19.96
C ALA A 47 -4.84 -20.83 19.43
N PRO A 48 -5.00 -19.90 18.47
CA PRO A 48 -3.88 -19.10 18.00
C PRO A 48 -3.28 -18.41 19.22
N LYS A 49 -1.96 -18.55 19.41
CA LYS A 49 -1.21 -17.77 20.39
C LYS A 49 -1.66 -16.32 20.23
N LEU A 50 -2.31 -15.78 21.27
CA LEU A 50 -2.56 -14.36 21.40
C LEU A 50 -1.22 -13.67 21.15
N VAL A 51 -1.11 -13.00 20.00
CA VAL A 51 0.00 -12.10 19.73
C VAL A 51 0.03 -11.14 20.90
N GLU A 52 1.07 -11.25 21.72
CA GLU A 52 1.28 -10.36 22.84
C GLU A 52 1.13 -8.95 22.33
N LYS A 53 0.24 -8.20 22.97
CA LYS A 53 -0.02 -6.80 22.71
C LYS A 53 1.18 -6.00 23.19
N HIS A 54 2.34 -6.17 22.55
CA HIS A 54 3.38 -5.16 22.62
C HIS A 54 2.78 -3.92 22.01
N SER A 55 2.49 -2.94 22.87
CA SER A 55 2.17 -1.61 22.41
C SER A 55 3.32 -1.15 21.52
N LEU A 56 3.02 -0.90 20.25
CA LEU A 56 3.88 -0.13 19.33
C LEU A 56 4.37 1.20 19.94
N SER A 57 3.85 1.62 21.10
CA SER A 57 4.23 2.85 21.80
C SER A 57 5.65 2.88 22.38
N SER A 58 6.41 1.77 22.38
CA SER A 58 7.83 1.79 22.80
C SER A 58 8.83 1.45 21.69
N CYS A 59 8.37 0.89 20.57
CA CYS A 59 9.25 0.51 19.47
C CYS A 59 9.21 1.57 18.36
N ASN A 60 10.36 2.19 18.09
CA ASN A 60 10.53 2.95 16.87
C ASN A 60 10.80 1.99 15.70
N SER A 61 9.74 1.55 15.03
CA SER A 61 9.84 0.58 13.92
C SER A 61 10.62 1.11 12.71
N TYR A 62 10.85 2.43 12.62
CA TYR A 62 11.61 3.08 11.56
C TYR A 62 13.12 3.18 11.86
N SER A 63 13.56 2.82 13.07
CA SER A 63 14.98 2.72 13.44
C SER A 63 15.42 1.26 13.47
N GLY A 64 16.45 0.92 12.70
CA GLY A 64 16.81 -0.46 12.42
C GLY A 64 17.89 -0.58 11.37
N LYS A 65 17.97 -1.77 10.76
CA LYS A 65 18.90 -2.08 9.68
C LYS A 65 18.28 -3.03 8.66
N TRP A 66 18.82 -3.01 7.45
CA TRP A 66 18.52 -4.02 6.45
C TRP A 66 19.28 -5.31 6.75
N VAL A 67 18.57 -6.43 6.69
CA VAL A 67 19.10 -7.78 6.90
C VAL A 67 18.76 -8.61 5.68
N PHE A 68 19.75 -9.32 5.17
CA PHE A 68 19.57 -10.24 4.05
C PHE A 68 18.84 -11.51 4.53
N ASP A 69 17.74 -11.86 3.88
CA ASP A 69 16.85 -12.97 4.21
C ASP A 69 16.24 -13.57 2.93
N ASN A 70 16.96 -14.51 2.33
CA ASN A 70 16.50 -15.25 1.15
C ASN A 70 15.51 -16.38 1.47
N GLN A 71 15.10 -16.54 2.73
CA GLN A 71 14.14 -17.56 3.15
C GLN A 71 12.71 -17.00 3.21
N SER A 72 12.56 -15.77 3.71
CA SER A 72 11.25 -15.14 3.90
C SER A 72 10.86 -14.11 2.85
N GLN A 73 11.84 -13.62 2.07
CA GLN A 73 11.66 -12.63 1.00
C GLN A 73 11.87 -13.23 -0.41
N PRO A 74 11.31 -12.60 -1.46
CA PRO A 74 10.32 -11.51 -1.41
C PRO A 74 8.95 -12.01 -0.93
N LEU A 75 8.07 -11.10 -0.51
CA LEU A 75 6.70 -11.43 -0.09
C LEU A 75 5.85 -12.07 -1.21
N TYR A 76 6.22 -11.81 -2.46
CA TYR A 76 5.57 -12.34 -3.65
C TYR A 76 6.53 -12.42 -4.83
N ASN A 77 6.19 -13.24 -5.83
CA ASN A 77 6.89 -13.20 -7.10
C ASN A 77 6.29 -12.11 -8.00
N GLY A 78 7.05 -11.04 -8.27
CA GLY A 78 6.58 -9.92 -9.10
C GLY A 78 6.23 -10.30 -10.54
N THR A 79 6.78 -11.39 -11.09
CA THR A 79 6.39 -11.85 -12.44
C THR A 79 4.97 -12.39 -12.49
N ASN A 80 4.39 -12.73 -11.34
CA ASN A 80 3.02 -13.25 -11.23
C ASN A 80 1.99 -12.15 -10.94
N CYS A 81 2.43 -10.90 -10.72
CA CYS A 81 1.51 -9.80 -10.50
C CYS A 81 0.94 -9.29 -11.83
N SER A 82 -0.37 -9.44 -12.01
CA SER A 82 -1.14 -9.03 -13.19
C SER A 82 -1.28 -7.52 -13.31
N PHE A 83 -1.12 -6.80 -12.21
CA PHE A 83 -1.28 -5.33 -12.15
C PHE A 83 0.05 -4.58 -12.02
N MET A 84 1.17 -5.26 -12.30
CA MET A 84 2.50 -4.67 -12.26
C MET A 84 2.63 -3.53 -13.28
N ASP A 85 3.10 -2.37 -12.84
CA ASP A 85 3.49 -1.26 -13.72
C ASP A 85 4.84 -1.60 -14.39
N ASP A 86 4.87 -1.52 -15.72
CA ASP A 86 6.04 -1.78 -16.55
C ASP A 86 7.25 -0.87 -16.21
N GLY A 87 7.03 0.27 -15.56
CA GLY A 87 8.07 1.17 -15.04
C GLY A 87 8.84 0.62 -13.82
N MET A 88 8.28 -0.40 -13.16
CA MET A 88 8.77 -0.95 -11.88
C MET A 88 9.04 -2.47 -11.98
N ALA A 89 8.72 -3.10 -13.11
CA ALA A 89 8.83 -4.53 -13.36
C ALA A 89 10.25 -5.00 -13.73
N CYS A 90 11.25 -4.75 -12.89
CA CYS A 90 12.67 -4.90 -13.26
C CYS A 90 13.08 -6.28 -13.80
N GLN A 91 12.54 -7.36 -13.23
CA GLN A 91 12.82 -8.71 -13.71
C GLN A 91 12.32 -8.93 -15.15
N LYS A 92 11.12 -8.42 -15.46
CA LYS A 92 10.55 -8.44 -16.82
C LYS A 92 11.42 -7.68 -17.82
N TYR A 93 12.08 -6.62 -17.37
CA TYR A 93 12.96 -5.76 -18.18
C TYR A 93 14.45 -6.14 -18.07
N GLY A 94 14.76 -7.38 -17.70
CA GLY A 94 16.09 -7.96 -17.89
C GLY A 94 17.06 -7.78 -16.72
N ARG A 95 16.59 -7.34 -15.54
CA ARG A 95 17.42 -7.29 -14.35
C ARG A 95 17.78 -8.71 -13.89
N LYS A 96 19.08 -9.04 -13.90
CA LYS A 96 19.61 -10.38 -13.56
C LYS A 96 20.17 -10.49 -12.13
N ASN A 97 20.68 -9.40 -11.57
CA ASN A 97 21.03 -9.37 -10.14
C ASN A 97 19.72 -9.25 -9.34
N LEU A 98 19.43 -10.28 -8.55
CA LEU A 98 18.17 -10.42 -7.80
C LEU A 98 18.35 -10.25 -6.29
N ASP A 99 19.57 -10.03 -5.81
CA ASP A 99 19.87 -9.96 -4.37
C ASP A 99 19.13 -8.82 -3.67
N TYR A 100 18.83 -7.74 -4.40
CA TYR A 100 18.00 -6.63 -3.92
C TYR A 100 16.61 -7.05 -3.40
N LEU A 101 16.08 -8.18 -3.88
CA LEU A 101 14.78 -8.75 -3.48
C LEU A 101 14.79 -9.33 -2.07
N TYR A 102 15.95 -9.75 -1.58
CA TYR A 102 16.07 -10.53 -0.34
C TYR A 102 16.37 -9.69 0.89
N TRP A 103 16.34 -8.37 0.78
CA TRP A 103 16.57 -7.48 1.93
C TRP A 103 15.26 -7.23 2.68
N LYS A 104 15.27 -7.53 3.99
CA LYS A 104 14.20 -7.25 4.95
C LYS A 104 14.63 -6.12 5.89
N TRP A 105 13.71 -5.23 6.24
CA TRP A 105 13.95 -4.26 7.31
C TRP A 105 13.73 -4.90 8.70
N GLN A 106 14.72 -4.77 9.58
CA GLN A 106 14.67 -5.25 10.95
C GLN A 106 14.81 -4.06 11.91
N PRO A 107 13.75 -3.66 12.62
CA PRO A 107 13.85 -2.66 13.67
C PRO A 107 14.77 -3.12 14.80
N ASN A 108 15.37 -2.17 15.52
CA ASN A 108 16.30 -2.45 16.61
C ASN A 108 15.62 -3.07 17.84
N ASP A 109 14.45 -2.52 18.21
CA ASP A 109 13.81 -2.79 19.51
C ASP A 109 12.60 -3.73 19.40
N CYS A 110 12.19 -4.11 18.19
CA CYS A 110 11.07 -5.02 17.96
C CYS A 110 11.10 -5.69 16.59
N ASP A 111 10.21 -6.66 16.42
CA ASP A 111 9.91 -7.26 15.13
C ASP A 111 8.69 -6.62 14.47
N LEU A 112 8.79 -6.36 13.16
CA LEU A 112 7.61 -6.03 12.36
C LEU A 112 6.78 -7.30 12.14
N PRO A 113 5.43 -7.22 12.24
CA PRO A 113 4.57 -8.33 11.87
C PRO A 113 4.80 -8.67 10.39
N ARG A 114 4.96 -9.95 10.08
CA ARG A 114 5.06 -10.41 8.69
C ARG A 114 3.76 -10.10 7.97
N PHE A 115 3.85 -9.52 6.78
CA PHE A 115 2.67 -9.17 6.00
C PHE A 115 1.85 -10.42 5.67
N ASN A 116 0.57 -10.43 6.05
CA ASN A 116 -0.39 -11.45 5.66
C ASN A 116 -1.51 -10.79 4.85
N ALA A 117 -1.58 -11.14 3.56
CA ALA A 117 -2.53 -10.54 2.64
C ALA A 117 -3.99 -10.86 2.98
N THR A 118 -4.31 -12.07 3.43
CA THR A 118 -5.66 -12.41 3.90
C THR A 118 -6.05 -11.57 5.12
N THR A 119 -5.16 -11.44 6.11
CA THR A 119 -5.41 -10.59 7.29
C THR A 119 -5.60 -9.12 6.90
N MET A 120 -4.79 -8.61 5.98
CA MET A 120 -4.93 -7.24 5.47
C MET A 120 -6.28 -7.05 4.78
N LEU A 121 -6.66 -7.97 3.89
CA LEU A 121 -7.95 -7.91 3.18
C LEU A 121 -9.14 -7.99 4.16
N GLU A 122 -9.07 -8.81 5.20
CA GLU A 122 -10.10 -8.85 6.25
C GLU A 122 -10.18 -7.54 7.03
N LYS A 123 -9.05 -6.94 7.39
CA LYS A 123 -9.03 -5.62 8.05
C LYS A 123 -9.59 -4.49 7.16
N LEU A 124 -9.47 -4.66 5.85
CA LEU A 124 -10.00 -3.76 4.83
C LEU A 124 -11.41 -4.14 4.33
N ARG A 125 -12.04 -5.16 4.91
CA ARG A 125 -13.38 -5.60 4.49
C ARG A 125 -14.37 -4.43 4.58
N SER A 126 -15.10 -4.19 3.49
CA SER A 126 -16.03 -3.06 3.32
C SER A 126 -15.41 -1.68 3.51
N LYS A 127 -14.09 -1.55 3.30
CA LYS A 127 -13.36 -0.27 3.40
C LYS A 127 -12.78 0.18 2.07
N ARG A 128 -12.58 1.48 1.96
CA ARG A 128 -11.91 2.16 0.86
C ARG A 128 -10.58 2.74 1.33
N VAL A 129 -9.49 2.27 0.74
CA VAL A 129 -8.13 2.82 0.90
C VAL A 129 -7.84 3.69 -0.30
N VAL A 130 -7.28 4.89 -0.10
CA VAL A 130 -6.86 5.77 -1.20
C VAL A 130 -5.43 6.23 -0.98
N TYR A 131 -4.53 5.83 -1.87
CA TYR A 131 -3.19 6.38 -2.02
C TYR A 131 -3.30 7.66 -2.84
N VAL A 132 -2.73 8.76 -2.36
CA VAL A 132 -2.84 10.08 -2.98
C VAL A 132 -1.46 10.72 -3.05
N GLY A 133 -0.96 10.95 -4.26
CA GLY A 133 0.33 11.61 -4.39
C GLY A 133 0.97 11.50 -5.76
N ASP A 134 2.29 11.46 -5.75
CA ASP A 134 3.13 11.40 -6.94
C ASP A 134 3.38 9.94 -7.41
N SER A 135 4.32 9.78 -8.35
CA SER A 135 4.66 8.48 -8.93
C SER A 135 5.25 7.49 -7.93
N LEU A 136 5.82 7.95 -6.81
CA LEU A 136 6.32 7.06 -5.76
C LEU A 136 5.21 6.56 -4.85
N ASN A 137 4.15 7.36 -4.65
CA ASN A 137 2.95 6.83 -4.01
C ASN A 137 2.21 5.84 -4.92
N ARG A 138 2.25 6.04 -6.25
CA ARG A 138 1.85 4.99 -7.21
C ARG A 138 2.71 3.73 -7.06
N ASN A 139 4.02 3.88 -6.91
CA ASN A 139 4.94 2.77 -6.69
C ASN A 139 4.58 1.93 -5.46
N GLN A 140 4.22 2.61 -4.37
CA GLN A 140 3.72 1.96 -3.15
C GLN A 140 2.35 1.29 -3.35
N TRP A 141 1.43 1.95 -4.06
CA TRP A 141 0.13 1.37 -4.38
C TRP A 141 0.25 0.10 -5.23
N VAL A 142 1.09 0.09 -6.28
CA VAL A 142 1.32 -1.11 -7.11
C VAL A 142 1.88 -2.25 -6.26
N SER A 143 2.82 -1.96 -5.35
CA SER A 143 3.32 -2.95 -4.37
C SER A 143 2.17 -3.54 -3.54
N MET A 144 1.33 -2.70 -2.94
CA MET A 144 0.20 -3.15 -2.13
C MET A 144 -0.75 -4.04 -2.94
N VAL A 145 -1.12 -3.62 -4.16
CA VAL A 145 -1.98 -4.41 -5.04
C VAL A 145 -1.35 -5.76 -5.37
N CYS A 146 -0.06 -5.80 -5.73
CA CYS A 146 0.62 -7.05 -6.03
C CYS A 146 0.70 -8.01 -4.84
N ILE A 147 0.91 -7.50 -3.62
CA ILE A 147 0.93 -8.33 -2.41
C ILE A 147 -0.46 -8.95 -2.15
N LEU A 148 -1.54 -8.18 -2.35
CA LEU A 148 -2.91 -8.61 -2.04
C LEU A 148 -3.50 -9.52 -3.12
N GLU A 149 -3.29 -9.21 -4.39
CA GLU A 149 -4.03 -9.81 -5.50
C GLU A 149 -3.76 -11.30 -5.68
N LEU A 150 -2.59 -11.78 -5.25
CA LEU A 150 -2.23 -13.20 -5.30
C LEU A 150 -3.07 -14.07 -4.36
N GLN A 151 -3.69 -13.49 -3.34
CA GLN A 151 -4.63 -14.20 -2.45
C GLN A 151 -6.08 -14.12 -2.94
N ILE A 152 -6.35 -13.45 -4.05
CA ILE A 152 -7.70 -13.24 -4.57
C ILE A 152 -7.84 -13.98 -5.91
N PRO A 153 -8.85 -14.86 -6.07
CA PRO A 153 -9.15 -15.50 -7.35
C PRO A 153 -9.35 -14.47 -8.46
N ASN A 154 -8.91 -14.78 -9.69
CA ASN A 154 -8.94 -13.81 -10.81
C ASN A 154 -10.34 -13.27 -11.14
N LEU A 155 -11.39 -14.07 -10.95
CA LEU A 155 -12.78 -13.65 -11.18
C LEU A 155 -13.33 -12.72 -10.09
N LEU A 156 -12.62 -12.60 -8.96
CA LEU A 156 -13.03 -11.82 -7.78
C LEU A 156 -12.18 -10.57 -7.57
N LYS A 157 -11.43 -10.14 -8.59
CA LYS A 157 -10.64 -8.91 -8.60
C LYS A 157 -10.67 -8.22 -9.95
N TYR A 158 -10.61 -6.90 -9.95
CA TYR A 158 -10.42 -6.12 -11.17
C TYR A 158 -9.81 -4.74 -10.86
N VAL A 159 -9.29 -4.09 -11.90
CA VAL A 159 -8.88 -2.69 -11.85
C VAL A 159 -9.76 -1.87 -12.78
N HIS A 160 -10.19 -0.71 -12.30
CA HIS A 160 -10.93 0.29 -13.07
C HIS A 160 -10.12 1.59 -13.16
N TYR A 161 -10.03 2.15 -14.35
CA TYR A 161 -9.33 3.40 -14.63
C TYR A 161 -10.35 4.50 -14.94
N ASN A 162 -10.30 5.60 -14.19
CA ASN A 162 -11.17 6.75 -14.36
C ASN A 162 -10.38 8.05 -14.19
N GLY A 163 -9.79 8.53 -15.29
CA GLY A 163 -8.93 9.72 -15.28
C GLY A 163 -7.76 9.56 -14.32
N SER A 164 -7.65 10.46 -13.35
CA SER A 164 -6.61 10.45 -12.32
C SER A 164 -6.83 9.40 -11.22
N LEU A 165 -7.99 8.73 -11.17
CA LEU A 165 -8.32 7.68 -10.20
C LEU A 165 -8.15 6.28 -10.83
N VAL A 166 -7.39 5.43 -10.15
CA VAL A 166 -7.27 4.00 -10.46
C VAL A 166 -7.76 3.20 -9.26
N THR A 167 -8.75 2.34 -9.45
CA THR A 167 -9.37 1.56 -8.36
C THR A 167 -9.11 0.08 -8.57
N PHE A 168 -8.38 -0.56 -7.64
CA PHE A 168 -8.36 -2.01 -7.50
C PHE A 168 -9.51 -2.46 -6.59
N LYS A 169 -10.38 -3.36 -7.07
CA LYS A 169 -11.50 -3.91 -6.29
C LYS A 169 -11.23 -5.37 -5.95
N ALA A 170 -11.30 -5.69 -4.65
CA ALA A 170 -11.39 -7.05 -4.13
C ALA A 170 -12.87 -7.37 -3.83
N ILE A 171 -13.52 -8.14 -4.70
CA ILE A 171 -14.98 -8.31 -4.71
C ILE A 171 -15.48 -8.98 -3.43
N GLU A 172 -14.87 -10.12 -3.05
CA GLU A 172 -15.27 -10.91 -1.87
C GLU A 172 -15.15 -10.14 -0.55
N TYR A 173 -14.20 -9.23 -0.48
CA TYR A 173 -13.96 -8.39 0.70
C TYR A 173 -14.78 -7.10 0.66
N ASN A 174 -15.45 -6.80 -0.46
CA ASN A 174 -16.03 -5.50 -0.73
C ASN A 174 -15.04 -4.33 -0.48
N ALA A 175 -13.74 -4.56 -0.68
CA ALA A 175 -12.69 -3.59 -0.39
C ALA A 175 -12.19 -2.93 -1.68
N THR A 176 -11.85 -1.64 -1.63
CA THR A 176 -11.13 -0.96 -2.71
C THR A 176 -9.79 -0.42 -2.25
N ILE A 177 -8.79 -0.53 -3.11
CA ILE A 177 -7.46 0.02 -2.93
C ILE A 177 -7.19 0.92 -4.13
N ASP A 178 -7.39 2.21 -3.91
CA ASP A 178 -7.34 3.24 -4.94
C ASP A 178 -5.98 3.92 -4.97
N PHE A 179 -5.58 4.38 -6.15
CA PHE A 179 -4.55 5.38 -6.35
C PHE A 179 -5.16 6.60 -7.03
N TYR A 180 -4.89 7.79 -6.49
CA TYR A 180 -5.27 9.05 -7.09
C TYR A 180 -4.04 9.90 -7.38
N TRP A 181 -3.87 10.26 -8.65
CA TRP A 181 -2.79 11.12 -9.11
C TRP A 181 -3.04 12.57 -8.68
N ALA A 182 -2.26 13.03 -7.71
CA ALA A 182 -2.22 14.40 -7.24
C ALA A 182 -0.79 14.69 -6.75
N PRO A 183 0.18 14.82 -7.67
CA PRO A 183 1.60 14.80 -7.33
C PRO A 183 2.05 15.97 -6.45
N LEU A 184 1.33 17.10 -6.52
CA LEU A 184 1.51 18.26 -5.64
C LEU A 184 0.37 18.40 -4.62
N LEU A 185 -0.51 17.40 -4.47
CA LEU A 185 -1.73 17.39 -3.65
C LEU A 185 -2.78 18.44 -4.04
N VAL A 186 -2.39 19.71 -4.08
CA VAL A 186 -3.14 20.86 -4.60
C VAL A 186 -3.19 20.84 -6.12
N GLU A 187 -4.08 21.65 -6.69
CA GLU A 187 -4.32 21.75 -8.12
C GLU A 187 -3.10 22.29 -8.87
N SER A 188 -2.80 21.69 -10.02
CA SER A 188 -1.67 22.04 -10.87
C SER A 188 -1.97 21.81 -12.35
N ASN A 189 -1.13 22.33 -13.24
CA ASN A 189 -1.19 21.99 -14.66
C ASN A 189 -0.58 20.60 -14.97
N CYS A 190 -0.31 19.79 -13.94
CA CYS A 190 0.29 18.47 -14.05
C CYS A 190 -0.60 17.36 -13.43
N ASP A 191 -1.89 17.64 -13.24
CA ASP A 191 -2.86 16.73 -12.60
C ASP A 191 -3.40 15.63 -13.53
N ASP A 192 -2.94 15.59 -14.78
CA ASP A 192 -3.23 14.51 -15.72
C ASP A 192 -2.12 13.45 -15.67
N PRO A 193 -2.41 12.18 -15.33
CA PRO A 193 -1.39 11.15 -15.18
C PRO A 193 -0.67 10.78 -16.48
N SER A 194 -1.20 11.16 -17.65
CA SER A 194 -0.59 10.93 -18.96
C SER A 194 0.05 12.19 -19.54
N TYR A 195 -0.56 13.35 -19.34
CA TYR A 195 -0.17 14.64 -19.92
C TYR A 195 0.37 15.62 -18.85
N HIS A 196 1.32 15.18 -18.04
CA HIS A 196 1.93 15.99 -16.96
C HIS A 196 3.38 16.41 -17.22
N ARG A 197 3.97 16.03 -18.36
CA ARG A 197 5.30 16.46 -18.78
C ARG A 197 5.17 17.79 -19.50
N VAL A 198 5.31 18.88 -18.75
CA VAL A 198 5.20 20.26 -19.24
C VAL A 198 6.48 21.04 -18.92
N ASP A 199 6.80 22.04 -19.76
CA ASP A 199 8.03 22.84 -19.62
C ASP A 199 8.01 23.71 -18.36
N GLU A 200 6.89 24.38 -18.10
CA GLU A 200 6.68 25.20 -16.91
C GLU A 200 5.59 24.59 -16.04
N ARG A 201 5.97 24.18 -14.82
CA ARG A 201 5.04 23.61 -13.84
C ARG A 201 4.40 24.71 -13.01
N ILE A 202 3.07 24.73 -12.99
CA ILE A 202 2.26 25.76 -12.35
C ILE A 202 1.40 25.10 -11.28
N VAL A 203 1.44 25.65 -10.07
CA VAL A 203 0.73 25.13 -8.90
C VAL A 203 -0.19 26.19 -8.31
N ARG A 204 -1.38 25.78 -7.89
CA ARG A 204 -2.37 26.62 -7.19
C ARG A 204 -2.38 26.21 -5.73
N VAL A 205 -1.44 26.76 -4.95
CA VAL A 205 -1.17 26.34 -3.56
C VAL A 205 -2.36 26.46 -2.60
N ASN A 206 -3.40 27.21 -2.96
CA ASN A 206 -4.63 27.40 -2.19
C ASN A 206 -5.86 26.65 -2.76
N SER A 207 -5.68 25.74 -3.73
CA SER A 207 -6.77 25.00 -4.37
C SER A 207 -6.58 23.50 -4.23
N ILE A 208 -7.44 22.81 -3.47
CA ILE A 208 -7.37 21.35 -3.28
C ILE A 208 -8.72 20.64 -3.52
N GLU A 209 -9.83 21.38 -3.47
CA GLU A 209 -11.20 20.82 -3.47
C GLU A 209 -11.52 19.93 -4.69
N LYS A 210 -11.00 20.29 -5.87
CA LYS A 210 -11.16 19.51 -7.10
C LYS A 210 -10.63 18.08 -6.94
N HIS A 211 -9.52 17.91 -6.23
CA HIS A 211 -8.93 16.62 -5.92
C HIS A 211 -9.63 15.98 -4.73
N ALA A 212 -9.81 16.76 -3.66
CA ALA A 212 -10.19 16.22 -2.37
C ALA A 212 -11.62 15.65 -2.31
N ARG A 213 -12.50 16.10 -3.21
CA ARG A 213 -13.82 15.46 -3.43
C ARG A 213 -13.75 13.97 -3.77
N ILE A 214 -12.61 13.50 -4.30
CA ILE A 214 -12.41 12.10 -4.71
C ILE A 214 -12.10 11.20 -3.51
N TRP A 215 -11.43 11.71 -2.48
CA TRP A 215 -10.93 10.92 -1.36
C TRP A 215 -11.60 11.22 -0.01
N LYS A 216 -12.53 12.19 0.03
CA LYS A 216 -13.17 12.67 1.27
C LYS A 216 -13.87 11.60 2.12
N ASP A 217 -14.34 10.52 1.50
CA ASP A 217 -15.12 9.47 2.16
C ASP A 217 -14.32 8.19 2.42
N ALA A 218 -13.01 8.20 2.13
CA ALA A 218 -12.12 7.07 2.36
C ALA A 218 -12.04 6.66 3.84
N ASP A 219 -11.87 5.38 4.09
CA ASP A 219 -11.60 4.83 5.42
C ASP A 219 -10.12 4.92 5.79
N VAL A 220 -9.24 4.85 4.79
CA VAL A 220 -7.79 5.01 4.93
C VAL A 220 -7.26 5.91 3.83
N LEU A 221 -6.56 6.97 4.22
CA LEU A 221 -5.86 7.88 3.32
C LEU A 221 -4.36 7.70 3.49
N VAL A 222 -3.64 7.50 2.39
CA VAL A 222 -2.17 7.37 2.39
C VAL A 222 -1.61 8.42 1.44
N PHE A 223 -1.16 9.55 1.98
CA PHE A 223 -0.62 10.65 1.21
C PHE A 223 0.89 10.48 1.00
N ASN A 224 1.42 10.90 -0.14
CA ASN A 224 2.80 11.36 -0.28
C ASN A 224 2.83 12.61 -1.16
N SER A 225 3.85 13.44 -1.00
CA SER A 225 4.15 14.49 -1.97
C SER A 225 5.52 15.11 -1.67
N TYR A 226 6.52 14.87 -2.53
CA TYR A 226 7.88 15.36 -2.28
C TYR A 226 8.63 15.76 -3.55
N LEU A 227 8.86 14.81 -4.46
CA LEU A 227 9.84 14.97 -5.55
C LEU A 227 9.58 16.18 -6.43
N TRP A 228 8.32 16.46 -6.71
CA TRP A 228 7.94 17.50 -7.66
C TRP A 228 8.03 18.90 -7.05
N TRP A 229 8.01 19.01 -5.73
CA TRP A 229 8.22 20.28 -5.03
C TRP A 229 9.67 20.74 -5.10
N ARG A 230 10.62 19.82 -5.32
CA ARG A 230 12.05 20.16 -5.54
C ARG A 230 12.30 20.91 -6.84
N LEU A 231 11.31 20.97 -7.73
CA LEU A 231 11.39 21.69 -8.99
C LEU A 231 11.11 23.19 -8.78
N ASN A 232 11.52 24.01 -9.75
CA ASN A 232 11.16 25.42 -9.74
C ASN A 232 9.70 25.61 -10.16
N LEU A 233 8.79 25.63 -9.17
CA LEU A 233 7.35 25.76 -9.39
C LEU A 233 6.93 27.24 -9.46
N LYS A 234 6.06 27.55 -10.42
CA LYS A 234 5.40 28.85 -10.52
C LYS A 234 4.07 28.81 -9.80
N VAL A 235 3.87 29.70 -8.84
CA VAL A 235 2.62 29.78 -8.08
C VAL A 235 1.62 30.64 -8.84
N LEU A 236 0.41 30.11 -9.00
CA LEU A 236 -0.72 30.80 -9.59
C LEU A 236 -1.73 31.23 -8.52
N TRP A 237 -1.96 32.53 -8.43
CA TRP A 237 -3.04 33.11 -7.63
C TRP A 237 -4.27 33.36 -8.50
N GLY A 238 -5.40 32.72 -8.14
CA GLY A 238 -6.63 32.75 -8.92
C GLY A 238 -6.89 31.39 -9.58
N SER A 239 -7.44 31.38 -10.79
CA SER A 239 -7.67 30.18 -11.61
C SER A 239 -6.98 30.26 -12.97
N PHE A 240 -6.84 29.10 -13.64
CA PHE A 240 -6.20 29.00 -14.95
C PHE A 240 -6.94 29.80 -16.04
N GLU A 241 -8.25 30.01 -15.86
CA GLU A 241 -9.11 30.77 -16.79
C GLU A 241 -9.17 32.27 -16.46
N SER A 242 -8.57 32.71 -15.35
CA SER A 242 -8.69 34.09 -14.89
C SER A 242 -7.83 35.04 -15.72
N ALA A 243 -8.44 36.07 -16.29
CA ALA A 243 -7.74 37.10 -17.06
C ALA A 243 -6.75 37.93 -16.22
N ASN A 244 -6.96 37.99 -14.89
CA ASN A 244 -6.13 38.77 -13.95
C ASN A 244 -5.27 37.85 -13.06
N ALA A 245 -5.02 36.62 -13.49
CA ALA A 245 -4.25 35.67 -12.70
C ALA A 245 -2.81 36.17 -12.51
N LYS A 246 -2.32 36.09 -11.26
CA LYS A 246 -0.95 36.49 -10.93
C LYS A 246 -0.08 35.26 -10.79
N TYR A 247 1.11 35.35 -11.35
CA TYR A 247 2.11 34.31 -11.29
C TYR A 247 3.36 34.81 -10.60
N GLU A 248 3.91 34.02 -9.69
CA GLU A 248 5.16 34.35 -9.00
C GLU A 248 5.95 33.11 -8.61
N TYR A 249 7.25 33.30 -8.40
CA TYR A 249 8.13 32.27 -7.85
C TYR A 249 8.41 32.61 -6.38
N LEU A 250 7.87 31.80 -5.47
CA LEU A 250 8.06 31.98 -4.02
C LEU A 250 9.29 31.22 -3.48
N GLY A 251 9.92 30.39 -4.32
CA GLY A 251 10.93 29.43 -3.91
C GLY A 251 10.33 28.14 -3.37
N MET A 252 11.12 27.07 -3.42
CA MET A 252 10.72 25.69 -3.09
C MET A 252 10.06 25.59 -1.71
N MET A 253 10.77 26.02 -0.66
CA MET A 253 10.32 25.85 0.73
C MET A 253 9.00 26.55 1.03
N ARG A 254 8.87 27.81 0.62
CA ARG A 254 7.63 28.58 0.84
C ARG A 254 6.45 28.02 0.05
N THR A 255 6.70 27.57 -1.18
CA THR A 255 5.66 26.96 -2.03
C THR A 255 5.17 25.65 -1.44
N TYR A 256 6.08 24.80 -0.95
CA TYR A 256 5.75 23.54 -0.29
C TYR A 256 5.00 23.75 1.03
N GLU A 257 5.45 24.70 1.86
CA GLU A 257 4.78 25.07 3.10
C GLU A 257 3.31 25.46 2.85
N LEU A 258 3.04 26.32 1.86
CA LEU A 258 1.67 26.76 1.53
C LEU A 258 0.80 25.59 1.04
N GLY A 259 1.37 24.68 0.23
CA GLY A 259 0.67 23.47 -0.20
C GLY A 259 0.28 22.56 0.95
N LEU A 260 1.22 22.30 1.88
CA LEU A 260 0.97 21.50 3.08
C LEU A 260 -0.03 22.17 4.03
N GLN A 261 -0.01 23.50 4.15
CA GLN A 261 -1.00 24.25 4.93
C GLN A 261 -2.41 24.04 4.36
N THR A 262 -2.59 24.19 3.05
CA THR A 262 -3.88 23.94 2.39
C THR A 262 -4.35 22.49 2.55
N TRP A 263 -3.43 21.52 2.41
CA TRP A 263 -3.73 20.11 2.65
C TRP A 263 -4.20 19.86 4.09
N ALA A 264 -3.46 20.38 5.08
CA ALA A 264 -3.80 20.21 6.49
C ALA A 264 -5.13 20.89 6.85
N ASP A 265 -5.35 22.13 6.42
CA ASP A 265 -6.60 22.86 6.69
C ASP A 265 -7.82 22.16 6.08
N TRP A 266 -7.65 21.57 4.90
CA TRP A 266 -8.70 20.77 4.27
C TRP A 266 -9.02 19.52 5.07
N LEU A 267 -8.00 18.75 5.50
CA LEU A 267 -8.18 17.54 6.30
C LEU A 267 -8.86 17.84 7.63
N ASP A 268 -8.43 18.89 8.32
CA ASP A 268 -8.99 19.34 9.60
C ASP A 268 -10.51 19.52 9.52
N THR A 269 -10.97 20.12 8.42
CA THR A 269 -12.37 20.52 8.22
C THR A 269 -13.24 19.39 7.68
N HIS A 270 -12.71 18.55 6.78
CA HIS A 270 -13.55 17.67 5.96
C HIS A 270 -13.44 16.18 6.29
N VAL A 271 -12.37 15.75 6.96
CA VAL A 271 -12.17 14.33 7.26
C VAL A 271 -12.89 13.91 8.53
N ASN A 272 -13.62 12.80 8.44
CA ASN A 272 -14.26 12.20 9.60
C ASN A 272 -13.21 11.53 10.52
N ARG A 273 -12.87 12.21 11.61
CA ARG A 273 -11.83 11.78 12.58
C ARG A 273 -12.15 10.46 13.29
N THR A 274 -13.42 10.03 13.36
CA THR A 274 -13.81 8.76 14.00
C THR A 274 -13.80 7.59 13.03
N LYS A 275 -13.79 7.87 11.71
CA LYS A 275 -13.84 6.86 10.65
C LYS A 275 -12.49 6.69 9.96
N THR A 276 -11.92 7.81 9.52
CA THR A 276 -10.81 7.83 8.56
C THR A 276 -9.48 7.82 9.29
N ARG A 277 -8.61 6.88 8.93
CA ARG A 277 -7.20 6.91 9.32
C ARG A 277 -6.38 7.58 8.25
N VAL A 278 -5.49 8.48 8.66
CA VAL A 278 -4.67 9.27 7.73
C VAL A 278 -3.20 8.94 7.95
N PHE A 279 -2.51 8.68 6.86
CA PHE A 279 -1.08 8.44 6.81
C PHE A 279 -0.44 9.45 5.88
N PHE A 280 0.74 9.92 6.23
CA PHE A 280 1.63 10.64 5.32
C PHE A 280 2.93 9.84 5.19
N VAL A 281 3.31 9.48 3.98
CA VAL A 281 4.55 8.79 3.66
C VAL A 281 5.62 9.85 3.51
N SER A 282 6.69 9.76 4.32
CA SER A 282 7.81 10.70 4.23
C SER A 282 8.51 10.60 2.86
N MET A 283 9.48 11.48 2.61
CA MET A 283 10.16 11.48 1.31
C MET A 283 10.78 10.12 1.01
N SER A 284 10.62 9.67 -0.22
CA SER A 284 11.47 8.61 -0.76
C SER A 284 12.70 9.26 -1.38
N PRO A 285 13.90 8.77 -1.05
CA PRO A 285 15.15 9.32 -1.56
C PRO A 285 15.34 9.01 -3.04
N THR A 286 16.29 9.73 -3.63
CA THR A 286 16.81 9.47 -4.97
C THR A 286 18.30 9.16 -4.88
N HIS A 287 18.80 8.37 -5.82
CA HIS A 287 20.21 7.99 -5.89
C HIS A 287 20.83 8.42 -7.22
N ASN A 288 20.67 9.70 -7.58
CA ASN A 288 21.24 10.24 -8.83
C ASN A 288 22.73 10.60 -8.69
N ARG A 289 23.23 10.73 -7.45
CA ARG A 289 24.56 11.26 -7.14
C ARG A 289 25.42 10.23 -6.42
N GLY A 290 26.15 9.43 -7.18
CA GLY A 290 27.02 8.39 -6.63
C GLY A 290 28.12 8.89 -5.71
N GLU A 291 28.50 10.17 -5.84
CA GLU A 291 29.49 10.81 -5.00
C GLU A 291 29.09 10.78 -3.52
N ASP A 292 27.78 10.80 -3.24
CA ASP A 292 27.23 10.76 -1.88
C ASP A 292 27.59 9.45 -1.14
N TRP A 293 27.82 8.35 -1.87
CA TRP A 293 28.26 7.07 -1.33
C TRP A 293 29.64 6.62 -1.83
N GLY A 294 30.47 7.58 -2.28
CA GLY A 294 31.89 7.36 -2.60
C GLY A 294 32.18 6.83 -4.01
N LYS A 295 31.23 6.92 -4.94
CA LYS A 295 31.47 6.67 -6.38
C LYS A 295 32.09 7.88 -7.08
N ALA A 296 32.57 7.68 -8.30
CA ALA A 296 33.15 8.74 -9.11
C ALA A 296 32.07 9.72 -9.61
N ASN A 297 32.49 10.95 -9.93
CA ASN A 297 31.59 11.99 -10.42
C ASN A 297 30.80 11.54 -11.66
N GLY A 298 29.48 11.75 -11.66
CA GLY A 298 28.59 11.36 -12.76
C GLY A 298 28.16 9.90 -12.76
N GLN A 299 28.52 9.12 -11.74
CA GLN A 299 27.92 7.81 -11.47
C GLN A 299 26.65 7.97 -10.62
N ASN A 300 25.76 6.98 -10.68
CA ASN A 300 24.48 6.98 -9.98
C ASN A 300 24.09 5.55 -9.58
N CYS A 301 22.81 5.28 -9.31
CA CYS A 301 22.30 3.95 -8.97
C CYS A 301 22.57 2.84 -10.01
N TYR A 302 23.01 3.18 -11.22
CA TYR A 302 23.37 2.18 -12.22
C TYR A 302 24.49 1.25 -11.73
N ASN A 303 24.28 -0.06 -11.93
CA ASN A 303 25.17 -1.15 -11.46
C ASN A 303 25.38 -1.24 -9.94
N GLU A 304 24.58 -0.56 -9.12
CA GLU A 304 24.57 -0.81 -7.69
C GLU A 304 23.85 -2.14 -7.41
N THR A 305 24.47 -3.03 -6.62
CA THR A 305 23.92 -4.35 -6.29
C THR A 305 23.80 -4.62 -4.79
N GLU A 306 24.39 -3.75 -3.97
CA GLU A 306 24.39 -3.86 -2.51
C GLU A 306 23.86 -2.57 -1.87
N PRO A 307 23.20 -2.67 -0.70
CA PRO A 307 22.84 -1.50 0.10
C PRO A 307 24.07 -0.70 0.56
N ILE A 308 23.82 0.52 1.00
CA ILE A 308 24.79 1.32 1.75
C ILE A 308 24.89 0.76 3.17
N SER A 309 26.11 0.41 3.58
CA SER A 309 26.40 -0.15 4.91
C SER A 309 26.66 0.91 5.98
N ASN A 310 26.97 2.15 5.58
CA ASN A 310 27.15 3.26 6.50
C ASN A 310 25.80 3.69 7.10
N LEU A 311 25.60 3.43 8.40
CA LEU A 311 24.37 3.79 9.12
C LEU A 311 24.20 5.30 9.36
N GLU A 312 25.24 6.09 9.14
CA GLU A 312 25.20 7.56 9.22
C GLU A 312 24.99 8.20 7.83
N TYR A 313 24.77 7.39 6.78
CA TYR A 313 24.56 7.90 5.43
C TYR A 313 23.30 8.77 5.34
N TRP A 314 23.43 9.91 4.68
CA TRP A 314 22.32 10.79 4.31
C TRP A 314 22.60 11.35 2.91
N GLY A 315 21.70 11.11 1.96
CA GLY A 315 21.86 11.57 0.58
C GLY A 315 21.72 13.09 0.48
N SER A 316 22.51 13.73 -0.37
CA SER A 316 22.45 15.18 -0.57
C SER A 316 21.14 15.63 -1.24
N GLU A 317 20.42 14.70 -1.86
CA GLU A 317 19.14 14.95 -2.53
C GLU A 317 17.92 14.84 -1.60
N SER A 318 18.12 14.40 -0.36
CA SER A 318 17.09 14.30 0.67
C SER A 318 17.09 15.53 1.57
N ASP A 319 16.09 16.38 1.36
CA ASP A 319 15.96 17.67 2.05
C ASP A 319 15.24 17.54 3.41
N SER A 320 16.01 17.45 4.49
CA SER A 320 15.45 17.36 5.85
C SER A 320 14.57 18.55 6.25
N GLU A 321 14.76 19.74 5.68
CA GLU A 321 13.94 20.91 6.01
C GLU A 321 12.53 20.76 5.42
N MET A 322 12.40 20.18 4.23
CA MET A 322 11.08 19.84 3.68
C MET A 322 10.32 18.87 4.59
N MET A 323 10.99 17.87 5.19
CA MET A 323 10.32 16.95 6.12
C MET A 323 9.92 17.61 7.43
N LYS A 324 10.67 18.60 7.93
CA LYS A 324 10.23 19.40 9.07
C LYS A 324 8.91 20.12 8.78
N LEU A 325 8.66 20.58 7.54
CA LEU A 325 7.38 21.18 7.18
C LEU A 325 6.23 20.16 7.20
N VAL A 326 6.48 18.92 6.78
CA VAL A 326 5.51 17.82 6.90
C VAL A 326 5.23 17.53 8.38
N GLU A 327 6.26 17.42 9.21
CA GLU A 327 6.13 17.21 10.65
C GLU A 327 5.31 18.31 11.31
N VAL A 328 5.55 19.58 10.97
CA VAL A 328 4.76 20.73 11.46
C VAL A 328 3.29 20.62 11.04
N ALA A 329 3.01 20.26 9.79
CA ALA A 329 1.64 20.10 9.30
C ALA A 329 0.91 18.93 10.00
N VAL A 330 1.61 17.80 10.19
CA VAL A 330 1.11 16.63 10.92
C VAL A 330 0.89 16.94 12.40
N GLN A 331 1.83 17.64 13.05
CA GLN A 331 1.72 18.03 14.44
C GLN A 331 0.54 18.98 14.66
N LYS A 332 0.34 19.95 13.77
CA LYS A 332 -0.84 20.84 13.78
C LYS A 332 -2.14 20.03 13.77
N LEU A 333 -2.26 19.03 12.88
CA LEU A 333 -3.45 18.17 12.82
C LEU A 333 -3.63 17.32 14.08
N ASN A 334 -2.55 16.75 14.60
CA ASN A 334 -2.59 15.88 15.77
C ASN A 334 -2.93 16.64 17.06
N GLU A 335 -2.23 17.74 17.34
CA GLU A 335 -2.32 18.45 18.62
C GLU A 335 -3.44 19.48 18.65
N LYS A 336 -3.64 20.23 17.57
CA LYS A 336 -4.64 21.32 17.54
C LYS A 336 -6.01 20.81 17.14
N SER A 337 -6.06 19.90 16.17
CA SER A 337 -7.30 19.42 15.58
C SER A 337 -7.74 18.07 16.12
N GLY A 338 -6.84 17.28 16.73
CA GLY A 338 -7.14 15.91 17.17
C GLY A 338 -7.42 14.94 16.01
N LEU A 339 -7.12 15.32 14.76
CA LEU A 339 -7.12 14.39 13.63
C LEU A 339 -5.79 13.64 13.65
N LYS A 340 -5.82 12.35 13.97
CA LYS A 340 -4.62 11.52 14.05
C LYS A 340 -4.07 11.21 12.66
N VAL A 341 -2.99 11.89 12.29
CA VAL A 341 -2.16 11.61 11.12
C VAL A 341 -0.89 10.90 11.56
N GLU A 342 -0.64 9.73 10.98
CA GLU A 342 0.55 8.92 11.22
C GLU A 342 1.59 9.17 10.12
N LEU A 343 2.82 9.52 10.52
CA LEU A 343 3.93 9.64 9.58
C LEU A 343 4.58 8.26 9.36
N LEU A 344 4.51 7.75 8.13
CA LEU A 344 5.30 6.59 7.72
C LEU A 344 6.72 7.09 7.37
N ASN A 345 7.60 7.10 8.36
CA ASN A 345 8.97 7.61 8.23
C ASN A 345 9.89 6.62 7.52
N ILE A 346 9.80 6.61 6.19
CA ILE A 346 10.51 5.67 5.31
C ILE A 346 11.86 6.19 4.81
N THR A 347 12.20 7.45 5.07
CA THR A 347 13.30 8.12 4.38
C THR A 347 14.65 7.47 4.67
N GLN A 348 15.05 7.38 5.93
CA GLN A 348 16.36 6.86 6.32
C GLN A 348 16.56 5.40 5.89
N LEU A 349 15.55 4.54 6.09
CA LEU A 349 15.67 3.14 5.67
C LEU A 349 15.76 3.02 4.15
N SER A 350 15.08 3.88 3.39
CA SER A 350 15.16 3.86 1.93
C SER A 350 16.47 4.46 1.40
N GLU A 351 17.13 5.35 2.15
CA GLU A 351 18.44 5.93 1.78
C GLU A 351 19.51 4.85 1.67
N TYR A 352 19.41 3.78 2.44
CA TYR A 352 20.37 2.69 2.32
C TYR A 352 20.23 1.88 1.03
N ARG A 353 19.14 2.04 0.27
CA ARG A 353 18.73 1.08 -0.77
C ARG A 353 19.08 1.50 -2.19
N LYS A 354 20.27 2.07 -2.41
CA LYS A 354 20.73 2.51 -3.74
C LYS A 354 20.60 1.47 -4.86
N GLU A 355 20.66 0.18 -4.53
CA GLU A 355 20.50 -0.94 -5.46
C GLU A 355 19.04 -1.27 -5.79
N GLY A 356 18.07 -0.84 -4.97
CA GLY A 356 16.65 -1.17 -5.12
C GLY A 356 15.93 -0.46 -6.28
N HIS A 357 16.57 0.51 -6.93
CA HIS A 357 15.98 1.32 -7.98
C HIS A 357 15.75 0.56 -9.30
N SER A 358 14.80 1.04 -10.10
CA SER A 358 14.53 0.51 -11.45
C SER A 358 15.74 0.58 -12.36
N SER A 359 16.56 1.63 -12.22
CA SER A 359 17.72 1.88 -13.06
C SER A 359 17.32 1.83 -14.55
N ILE A 360 18.03 1.05 -15.36
CA ILE A 360 17.70 0.87 -16.79
C ILE A 360 16.63 -0.19 -17.04
N TYR A 361 16.28 -0.99 -16.01
CA TYR A 361 15.43 -2.18 -16.11
C TYR A 361 13.95 -1.82 -15.98
N ARG A 362 13.46 -1.06 -16.96
CA ARG A 362 12.06 -0.67 -17.03
C ARG A 362 11.64 -0.47 -18.47
N LYS A 363 10.34 -0.28 -18.68
CA LYS A 363 9.86 0.22 -19.96
C LYS A 363 10.37 1.62 -20.22
N HIS A 364 10.90 1.80 -21.42
CA HIS A 364 11.21 3.09 -22.00
C HIS A 364 10.10 3.40 -23.01
N TRP A 365 9.30 4.43 -22.72
CA TRP A 365 8.19 4.85 -23.57
C TRP A 365 8.69 5.59 -24.82
N ASP A 366 9.82 6.27 -24.67
CA ASP A 366 10.54 6.96 -25.73
C ASP A 366 11.74 6.10 -26.15
N PRO A 367 12.04 5.96 -27.46
CA PRO A 367 13.22 5.24 -27.92
C PRO A 367 14.51 5.88 -27.39
N LEU A 368 15.43 5.05 -26.88
CA LEU A 368 16.74 5.51 -26.42
C LEU A 368 17.63 5.89 -27.60
N THR A 369 18.36 7.00 -27.47
CA THR A 369 19.35 7.41 -28.48
C THR A 369 20.61 6.54 -28.43
N LYS A 370 21.46 6.62 -29.47
CA LYS A 370 22.73 5.88 -29.50
C LYS A 370 23.66 6.30 -28.36
N GLU A 371 23.67 7.59 -28.04
CA GLU A 371 24.47 8.19 -26.98
C GLU A 371 24.01 7.68 -25.61
N GLN A 372 22.69 7.59 -25.41
CA GLN A 372 22.13 7.00 -24.20
C GLN A 372 22.52 5.53 -24.08
N LEU A 373 22.32 4.72 -25.13
CA LEU A 373 22.69 3.30 -25.11
C LEU A 373 24.19 3.06 -24.83
N ALA A 374 25.07 3.98 -25.26
CA ALA A 374 26.50 3.93 -24.96
C ALA A 374 26.83 4.33 -23.50
N ASN A 375 25.94 5.02 -22.81
CA ASN A 375 26.09 5.45 -21.42
C ASN A 375 24.84 5.14 -20.58
N PRO A 376 24.66 3.89 -20.11
CA PRO A 376 23.50 3.49 -19.32
C PRO A 376 23.16 4.36 -18.11
N SER A 377 24.17 4.92 -17.45
CA SER A 377 23.96 5.85 -16.33
C SER A 377 23.15 7.08 -16.73
N SER A 378 23.23 7.55 -17.99
CA SER A 378 22.54 8.77 -18.43
C SER A 378 21.02 8.63 -18.53
N TYR A 379 20.50 7.41 -18.52
CA TYR A 379 19.06 7.14 -18.61
C TYR A 379 18.56 6.19 -17.51
N ALA A 380 19.42 5.88 -16.54
CA ALA A 380 19.05 5.12 -15.35
C ALA A 380 18.04 5.91 -14.51
N ASP A 381 16.94 5.25 -14.14
CA ASP A 381 15.96 5.79 -13.20
C ASP A 381 16.39 5.46 -11.77
N CYS A 382 16.90 6.47 -11.08
CA CYS A 382 17.32 6.39 -9.68
C CYS A 382 16.31 7.06 -8.75
N ILE A 383 15.03 7.05 -9.16
CA ILE A 383 13.90 7.63 -8.43
C ILE A 383 12.93 6.51 -8.07
N HIS A 384 12.46 5.75 -9.06
CA HIS A 384 11.49 4.68 -8.87
C HIS A 384 12.16 3.38 -8.42
N TRP A 385 11.37 2.52 -7.80
CA TRP A 385 11.82 1.28 -7.18
C TRP A 385 11.33 0.06 -7.95
N CYS A 386 12.21 -0.93 -8.07
CA CYS A 386 11.80 -2.25 -8.53
C CYS A 386 10.74 -2.85 -7.60
N LEU A 387 9.82 -3.61 -8.18
CA LEU A 387 8.85 -4.42 -7.45
C LEU A 387 8.99 -5.91 -7.82
N PRO A 388 9.03 -6.83 -6.83
CA PRO A 388 9.03 -6.60 -5.38
C PRO A 388 10.30 -5.84 -4.93
N GLY A 389 10.25 -5.17 -3.78
CA GLY A 389 11.37 -4.34 -3.32
C GLY A 389 11.03 -3.39 -2.17
N VAL A 390 11.72 -2.25 -2.13
CA VAL A 390 11.64 -1.27 -1.03
C VAL A 390 10.20 -0.84 -0.68
N PRO A 391 9.29 -0.58 -1.63
CA PRO A 391 7.91 -0.21 -1.31
C PRO A 391 7.10 -1.30 -0.59
N ASP A 392 7.52 -2.57 -0.65
CA ASP A 392 6.88 -3.65 0.10
C ASP A 392 7.07 -3.46 1.61
N VAL A 393 8.23 -2.94 2.02
CA VAL A 393 8.51 -2.59 3.42
C VAL A 393 7.71 -1.36 3.86
N TRP A 394 7.50 -0.39 2.97
CA TRP A 394 6.61 0.74 3.25
C TRP A 394 5.18 0.26 3.56
N ASN A 395 4.71 -0.71 2.76
CA ASN A 395 3.42 -1.36 2.98
C ASN A 395 3.40 -2.28 4.20
N GLN A 396 4.53 -2.83 4.63
CA GLN A 396 4.64 -3.55 5.90
C GLN A 396 4.41 -2.63 7.10
N PHE A 397 4.90 -1.38 7.07
CA PHE A 397 4.57 -0.40 8.12
C PHE A 397 3.09 -0.04 8.12
N LEU A 398 2.52 0.21 6.94
CA LEU A 398 1.09 0.49 6.83
C LEU A 398 0.26 -0.69 7.37
N TYR A 399 0.62 -1.92 7.01
CA TYR A 399 -0.01 -3.13 7.53
C TYR A 399 0.08 -3.21 9.07
N ALA A 400 1.27 -3.00 9.65
CA ALA A 400 1.45 -3.02 11.10
C ALA A 400 0.54 -1.99 11.80
N HIS A 401 0.42 -0.79 11.24
CA HIS A 401 -0.51 0.23 11.74
C HIS A 401 -1.97 -0.20 11.63
N LEU A 402 -2.35 -0.85 10.53
CA LEU A 402 -3.72 -1.25 10.23
C LEU A 402 -4.15 -2.56 10.90
N LEU A 403 -3.24 -3.36 11.44
CA LEU A 403 -3.59 -4.55 12.24
C LEU A 403 -4.43 -4.20 13.47
N TYR A 404 -4.28 -3.00 14.00
CA TYR A 404 -5.04 -2.50 15.15
C TYR A 404 -6.22 -1.61 14.72
N LEU A 405 -6.71 -1.78 13.48
CA LEU A 405 -8.02 -1.31 13.02
C LEU A 405 -9.17 -1.97 13.77
#